data_AF-G7KU56-F1
#
_entry.id   AF-G7KU56-F1
#
_cell.length_a   1.000
_cell.length_b   1.000
_cell.length_c   1.000
_cell.angle_alpha   90.00
_cell.angle_beta   90.00
_cell.angle_gamma   90.00
#
_symmetry.space_group_name_H-M   'P 1'
#
loop_
_entity.id
_entity.type
_entity.pdbx_description
1 polymer ?
#
loop_
_entity_poly.entity_id
_entity_poly.type
_entity_poly.pdbx_seq_one_letter_code
_entity_poly.pdbx_strand_id
1 'polypeptide(L)'
;MESQQSHNQLQIIFVPYPTPGHMNPMIATARLFAMHGVNVTIITTHANASTFQKAIDSDFNSGYSIKTQLIQFPSSQVGLPDGVENLKDGTSTEIISKIARGIAMLQDPIEANLFQELQPDCIVNI
;
A
#
# COMPACT_ATOMS: atom_id res chain seq x y z
N MET A 1 -4.49 -39.70 12.54
CA MET A 1 -4.06 -38.37 13.03
C MET A 1 -3.22 -37.77 11.94
N GLU A 2 -3.86 -37.10 10.98
CA GLU A 2 -3.14 -36.32 9.97
C GLU A 2 -2.61 -35.07 10.67
N SER A 3 -1.29 -34.95 10.72
CA SER A 3 -0.62 -33.73 11.13
C SER A 3 -1.13 -32.59 10.25
N GLN A 4 -1.79 -31.60 10.86
CA GLN A 4 -2.04 -30.31 10.21
C GLN A 4 -0.68 -29.73 9.81
N GLN A 5 -0.32 -29.87 8.53
CA GLN A 5 0.74 -29.06 7.94
C GLN A 5 0.26 -27.62 8.02
N SER A 6 0.87 -26.81 8.89
CA SER A 6 0.78 -25.37 8.80
C SER A 6 1.43 -24.97 7.48
N HIS A 7 0.64 -24.87 6.41
CA HIS A 7 1.11 -24.19 5.22
C HIS A 7 1.38 -22.75 5.63
N ASN A 8 2.66 -22.38 5.71
CA ASN A 8 3.06 -20.99 5.89
C ASN A 8 2.47 -20.21 4.72
N GLN A 9 1.43 -19.43 5.00
CA GLN A 9 0.75 -18.65 3.99
C GLN A 9 1.70 -17.57 3.51
N LEU A 10 2.01 -17.56 2.21
CA LEU A 10 2.92 -16.59 1.60
C LEU A 10 2.48 -15.17 1.95
N GLN A 11 3.40 -14.36 2.45
CA GLN A 11 3.17 -12.96 2.81
C GLN A 11 3.74 -12.04 1.73
N ILE A 12 2.85 -11.33 1.03
CA ILE A 12 3.24 -10.37 0.00
C ILE A 12 2.82 -8.97 0.39
N ILE A 13 3.76 -8.04 0.30
CA ILE A 13 3.50 -6.61 0.45
C ILE A 13 3.44 -5.94 -0.91
N PHE A 14 2.38 -5.16 -1.13
CA PHE A 14 2.24 -4.27 -2.28
C PHE A 14 2.48 -2.82 -1.82
N VAL A 15 3.38 -2.11 -2.51
CA VAL A 15 3.67 -0.69 -2.27
C VAL A 15 3.40 0.07 -3.57
N PRO A 16 2.14 0.48 -3.84
CA PRO A 16 1.82 1.17 -5.08
C PRO A 16 2.31 2.61 -5.12
N TYR A 17 2.93 3.01 -6.23
CA TYR A 17 3.28 4.40 -6.45
C TYR A 17 2.02 5.29 -6.52
N PRO A 18 1.95 6.43 -5.78
CA PRO A 18 0.75 7.28 -5.66
C PRO A 18 0.31 8.02 -6.93
N THR A 19 -0.21 7.26 -7.89
CA THR A 19 -0.90 7.75 -9.10
C THR A 19 -1.94 6.70 -9.53
N PRO A 20 -3.11 7.11 -10.05
CA PRO A 20 -4.16 6.16 -10.45
C PRO A 20 -3.66 5.08 -11.42
N GLY A 21 -2.72 5.44 -12.31
CA GLY A 21 -2.17 4.53 -13.32
C GLY A 21 -1.41 3.34 -12.75
N HIS A 22 -0.79 3.48 -11.57
CA HIS A 22 -0.09 2.39 -10.89
C HIS A 22 -0.94 1.76 -9.78
N MET A 23 -1.66 2.59 -9.02
CA MET A 23 -2.49 2.10 -7.91
C MET A 23 -3.57 1.14 -8.40
N ASN A 24 -4.38 1.52 -9.39
CA ASN A 24 -5.50 0.70 -9.84
C ASN A 24 -5.08 -0.75 -10.23
N PRO A 25 -4.08 -0.95 -11.11
CA PRO A 25 -3.63 -2.30 -11.45
C PRO A 25 -3.02 -3.01 -10.24
N MET A 26 -2.20 -2.34 -9.42
CA MET A 26 -1.59 -2.99 -8.26
C MET A 26 -2.61 -3.44 -7.21
N ILE A 27 -3.65 -2.65 -6.95
CA ILE A 27 -4.75 -3.05 -6.07
C ILE A 27 -5.49 -4.25 -6.68
N ALA A 28 -5.80 -4.23 -7.98
CA ALA A 28 -6.45 -5.37 -8.63
C ALA A 28 -5.60 -6.65 -8.54
N THR A 29 -4.29 -6.54 -8.74
CA THR A 29 -3.34 -7.65 -8.57
C THR A 29 -3.29 -8.12 -7.13
N ALA A 30 -3.16 -7.22 -6.15
CA ALA A 30 -3.15 -7.56 -4.73
C ALA A 30 -4.39 -8.38 -4.32
N ARG A 31 -5.58 -7.96 -4.79
CA ARG A 31 -6.83 -8.69 -4.58
C ARG A 31 -6.80 -10.08 -5.23
N LEU A 32 -6.29 -10.21 -6.45
CA LEU A 32 -6.13 -11.50 -7.12
C LEU A 32 -5.23 -12.46 -6.33
N PHE A 33 -4.11 -11.98 -5.77
CA PHE A 33 -3.25 -12.79 -4.92
C PHE A 33 -3.99 -13.26 -3.65
N ALA A 34 -4.72 -12.37 -3.00
CA ALA A 34 -5.51 -12.72 -1.81
C ALA A 34 -6.59 -13.77 -2.10
N MET A 35 -7.25 -13.69 -3.27
CA MET A 35 -8.21 -14.70 -3.72
C MET A 35 -7.59 -16.09 -3.93
N HIS A 36 -6.27 -16.18 -4.12
CA HIS A 36 -5.53 -17.43 -4.26
C HIS A 36 -4.84 -17.86 -2.95
N GLY A 37 -5.29 -17.33 -1.81
CA GLY A 37 -4.82 -17.76 -0.50
C GLY A 37 -3.51 -17.13 -0.04
N VAL A 38 -3.04 -16.05 -0.69
CA VAL A 38 -1.86 -15.30 -0.23
C VAL A 38 -2.27 -14.30 0.85
N ASN A 39 -1.43 -14.11 1.87
CA ASN A 39 -1.60 -13.05 2.87
C ASN A 39 -1.04 -11.74 2.30
N VAL A 40 -1.92 -10.79 2.01
CA VAL A 40 -1.59 -9.56 1.28
C VAL A 40 -1.68 -8.35 2.19
N THR A 41 -0.64 -7.54 2.21
CA THR A 41 -0.65 -6.23 2.86
C THR A 41 -0.36 -5.14 1.82
N ILE A 42 -1.22 -4.13 1.75
CA ILE A 42 -1.04 -2.98 0.85
C ILE A 42 -0.59 -1.78 1.70
N ILE A 43 0.63 -1.30 1.50
CA ILE A 43 1.14 -0.11 2.19
C ILE A 43 0.78 1.12 1.38
N THR A 44 0.06 2.08 1.98
CA THR A 44 -0.27 3.34 1.31
C THR A 44 -0.52 4.45 2.32
N THR A 45 -0.75 5.67 1.85
CA THR A 45 -1.05 6.82 2.69
C THR A 45 -2.57 7.02 2.86
N HIS A 46 -2.97 7.83 3.85
CA HIS A 46 -4.38 7.99 4.23
C HIS A 46 -5.27 8.48 3.07
N ALA A 47 -4.83 9.50 2.31
CA ALA A 47 -5.62 10.01 1.21
C ALA A 47 -5.75 9.00 0.07
N ASN A 48 -4.70 8.22 -0.17
CA ASN A 48 -4.65 7.19 -1.21
C ASN A 48 -5.51 5.96 -0.87
N ALA A 49 -5.53 5.53 0.39
CA ALA A 49 -6.34 4.40 0.84
C ALA A 49 -7.84 4.58 0.56
N SER A 50 -8.34 5.82 0.70
CA SER A 50 -9.75 6.16 0.48
C SER A 50 -10.28 5.74 -0.91
N THR A 51 -9.39 5.60 -1.90
CA THR A 51 -9.74 5.24 -3.28
C THR A 51 -10.11 3.76 -3.45
N PHE A 52 -9.68 2.88 -2.53
CA PHE A 52 -9.88 1.44 -2.66
C PHE A 52 -10.30 0.73 -1.37
N GLN A 53 -10.30 1.41 -0.21
CA GLN A 53 -10.51 0.76 1.09
C GLN A 53 -11.80 -0.05 1.15
N LYS A 54 -12.90 0.45 0.58
CA LYS A 54 -14.18 -0.28 0.53
C LYS A 54 -14.06 -1.65 -0.16
N ALA A 55 -13.24 -1.75 -1.20
CA ALA A 55 -13.02 -3.01 -1.90
C ALA A 55 -12.21 -3.99 -1.05
N ILE A 56 -11.17 -3.49 -0.37
CA ILE A 56 -10.33 -4.29 0.53
C ILE A 56 -11.13 -4.78 1.74
N ASP A 57 -11.95 -3.92 2.33
CA ASP A 57 -12.84 -4.29 3.45
C ASP A 57 -13.84 -5.37 3.00
N SER A 58 -14.40 -5.24 1.79
CA SER A 58 -15.30 -6.26 1.23
C SER A 58 -14.61 -7.60 1.02
N ASP A 59 -13.39 -7.60 0.52
CA ASP A 59 -12.61 -8.82 0.29
C ASP A 59 -12.23 -9.48 1.63
N PHE A 60 -11.80 -8.69 2.61
CA PHE A 60 -11.54 -9.16 3.98
C PHE A 60 -12.78 -9.80 4.61
N ASN A 61 -13.93 -9.13 4.51
CA ASN A 61 -15.21 -9.66 5.00
C ASN A 61 -15.67 -10.92 4.25
N SER A 62 -15.16 -11.15 3.05
CA SER A 62 -15.40 -12.38 2.28
C SER A 62 -14.43 -13.52 2.65
N GLY A 63 -13.55 -13.31 3.63
CA GLY A 63 -12.61 -14.31 4.14
C GLY A 63 -11.23 -14.29 3.49
N TYR A 64 -10.94 -13.35 2.59
CA TYR A 64 -9.62 -13.23 1.99
C TYR A 64 -8.64 -12.56 2.96
N SER A 65 -7.39 -13.05 2.99
CA SER A 65 -6.33 -12.46 3.81
C SER A 65 -5.72 -11.24 3.11
N ILE A 66 -6.39 -10.11 3.20
CA ILE A 66 -5.94 -8.85 2.62
C ILE A 66 -6.20 -7.69 3.57
N LYS A 67 -5.21 -6.78 3.72
CA LYS A 67 -5.34 -5.59 4.56
C LYS A 67 -4.59 -4.39 3.98
N THR A 68 -4.99 -3.21 4.43
CA THR A 68 -4.28 -1.95 4.16
C THR A 68 -3.46 -1.55 5.39
N GLN A 69 -2.17 -1.28 5.19
CA GLN A 69 -1.29 -0.69 6.18
C GLN A 69 -1.08 0.79 5.85
N LEU A 70 -1.51 1.67 6.75
CA LEU A 70 -1.42 3.11 6.55
C LEU A 70 -0.05 3.63 7.00
N ILE A 71 0.51 4.53 6.19
CA ILE A 71 1.68 5.34 6.54
C ILE A 71 1.33 6.83 6.46
N GLN A 72 1.90 7.61 7.37
CA GLN A 72 1.69 9.06 7.38
C GLN A 72 2.47 9.70 6.23
N PHE A 73 1.78 10.44 5.35
CA PHE A 73 2.45 11.26 4.35
C PHE A 73 3.09 12.49 5.01
N PRO A 74 4.33 12.86 4.66
CA PRO A 74 5.06 13.95 5.30
C PRO A 74 4.65 15.35 4.76
N SER A 75 3.34 15.63 4.66
CA SER A 75 2.78 16.87 4.06
C SER A 75 3.44 18.13 4.59
N SER A 76 3.57 18.26 5.91
CA SER A 76 4.15 19.42 6.57
C SER A 76 5.62 19.63 6.23
N GLN A 77 6.39 18.56 6.07
CA GLN A 77 7.84 18.62 5.77
C GLN A 77 8.10 19.07 4.33
N VAL A 78 7.18 18.78 3.41
CA VAL A 78 7.28 19.21 2.00
C VAL A 78 6.46 20.47 1.68
N GLY A 79 5.76 21.03 2.67
CA GLY A 79 4.96 22.24 2.53
C GLY A 79 3.71 22.04 1.66
N LEU A 80 3.03 20.91 1.84
CA LEU A 80 1.75 20.58 1.20
C LEU A 80 0.60 20.62 2.21
N PRO A 81 -0.63 20.93 1.77
CA PRO A 81 -1.83 20.70 2.56
C PRO A 81 -2.04 19.21 2.84
N ASP A 82 -2.72 18.90 3.94
CA ASP A 82 -3.15 17.54 4.24
C ASP A 82 -4.10 17.02 3.15
N GLY A 83 -3.92 15.75 2.78
CA GLY A 83 -4.70 15.10 1.72
C GLY A 83 -4.14 15.26 0.31
N VAL A 84 -3.11 16.10 0.09
CA VAL A 84 -2.41 16.22 -1.20
C VAL A 84 -1.25 15.23 -1.24
N GLU A 85 -1.58 13.97 -1.51
CA GLU A 85 -0.66 12.82 -1.37
C GLU A 85 -0.53 12.00 -2.67
N ASN A 86 -1.34 12.31 -3.69
CA ASN A 86 -1.34 11.62 -4.97
C ASN A 86 -0.88 12.57 -6.08
N LEU A 87 -0.10 12.09 -7.05
CA LEU A 87 0.37 12.91 -8.16
C LEU A 87 -0.76 13.53 -8.99
N LYS A 88 -1.95 12.91 -9.01
CA LYS A 88 -3.14 13.47 -9.67
C LYS A 88 -3.61 14.78 -9.04
N ASP A 89 -3.26 15.03 -7.77
CA ASP A 89 -3.64 16.24 -7.03
C ASP A 89 -2.74 17.43 -7.39
N GLY A 90 -1.68 17.18 -8.18
CA GLY A 90 -0.73 18.18 -8.63
C GLY A 90 -1.33 19.19 -9.62
N THR A 91 -1.61 20.40 -9.15
CA THR A 91 -2.13 21.50 -9.98
C THR A 91 -1.03 22.34 -10.65
N SER A 92 0.23 22.16 -10.26
CA SER A 92 1.41 22.83 -10.83
C SER A 92 2.66 21.96 -10.71
N THR A 93 3.70 22.27 -11.49
CA THR A 93 5.00 21.59 -11.40
C THR A 93 5.61 21.67 -10.00
N GLU A 94 5.39 22.77 -9.28
CA GLU A 94 5.86 22.93 -7.91
C GLU A 94 5.18 21.95 -6.95
N ILE A 95 3.84 21.84 -7.03
CA ILE A 95 3.07 20.90 -6.20
C ILE A 95 3.45 19.46 -6.55
N ILE A 96 3.57 19.12 -7.83
CA ILE A 96 4.03 17.80 -8.28
C ILE A 96 5.41 17.47 -7.69
N SER A 97 6.34 18.43 -7.71
CA SER A 97 7.69 18.26 -7.16
C SER A 97 7.68 18.10 -5.63
N LYS A 98 6.77 18.78 -4.93
CA LYS A 98 6.55 18.59 -3.48
C LYS A 98 5.97 17.20 -3.17
N ILE A 99 4.99 16.74 -3.95
CA ILE A 99 4.39 15.41 -3.78
C ILE A 99 5.46 14.34 -4.02
N ALA A 100 6.22 14.44 -5.13
CA ALA A 100 7.28 13.49 -5.46
C ALA A 100 8.36 13.41 -4.37
N ARG A 101 8.75 14.54 -3.78
CA ARG A 101 9.66 14.56 -2.61
C ARG A 101 9.03 13.86 -1.40
N GLY A 102 7.75 14.12 -1.12
CA GLY A 102 7.05 13.48 -0.02
C GLY A 102 6.97 11.96 -0.18
N ILE A 103 6.75 11.48 -1.42
CA ILE A 103 6.78 10.05 -1.75
C ILE A 103 8.18 9.46 -1.50
N ALA A 104 9.24 10.13 -1.96
CA ALA A 104 10.62 9.66 -1.74
C ALA A 104 10.96 9.55 -0.24
N MET A 105 10.43 10.44 0.59
CA MET A 105 10.63 10.42 2.04
C MET A 105 9.90 9.26 2.75
N LEU A 106 9.01 8.53 2.06
CA LEU A 106 8.36 7.34 2.62
C LEU A 106 9.25 6.10 2.56
N GLN A 107 10.33 6.11 1.78
CA GLN A 107 11.20 4.94 1.62
C GLN A 107 11.74 4.46 2.97
N ASP A 108 12.41 5.35 3.71
CA ASP A 108 13.01 5.01 5.00
C ASP A 108 11.99 4.43 6.01
N PRO A 109 10.84 5.07 6.30
CA PRO A 109 9.89 4.51 7.26
C PRO A 109 9.22 3.22 6.76
N ILE A 110 9.11 2.98 5.45
CA ILE A 110 8.62 1.70 4.92
C ILE A 110 9.67 0.59 5.15
N GLU A 111 10.93 0.84 4.75
CA GLU A 111 11.99 -0.15 4.84
C GLU A 111 12.40 -0.43 6.29
N ALA A 112 12.58 0.62 7.10
CA ALA A 112 13.08 0.49 8.46
C ALA A 112 12.03 -0.05 9.43
N ASN A 113 10.75 0.32 9.28
CA ASN A 113 9.71 -0.05 10.25
C ASN A 113 8.85 -1.18 9.70
N LEU A 114 8.23 -0.98 8.54
CA LEU A 114 7.18 -1.88 8.06
C LEU A 114 7.75 -3.21 7.54
N PHE A 115 8.84 -3.21 6.79
CA PHE A 115 9.41 -4.48 6.30
C PHE A 115 10.05 -5.30 7.42
N GLN A 116 10.66 -4.64 8.41
CA GLN A 116 11.22 -5.34 9.57
C GLN A 116 10.14 -5.97 10.46
N GLU A 117 9.01 -5.26 10.65
CA GLU A 117 7.88 -5.76 11.44
C GLU A 117 7.08 -6.84 10.72
N LEU A 118 6.82 -6.66 9.42
CA LEU A 118 5.94 -7.53 8.64
C LEU A 118 6.65 -8.77 8.08
N GLN A 119 7.98 -8.73 7.93
CA GLN A 119 8.81 -9.83 7.41
C GLN A 119 8.22 -10.50 6.15
N PRO A 120 8.00 -9.75 5.05
CA PRO A 120 7.37 -10.29 3.85
C PRO A 120 8.26 -11.33 3.15
N ASP A 121 7.62 -12.31 2.52
CA ASP A 121 8.29 -13.24 1.61
C ASP A 121 8.57 -12.58 0.23
N CYS A 122 7.76 -11.58 -0.14
CA CYS A 122 7.90 -10.84 -1.39
C CYS A 122 7.37 -9.40 -1.26
N ILE A 123 8.03 -8.47 -1.96
CA ILE A 123 7.60 -7.08 -2.09
C ILE A 123 7.35 -6.79 -3.58
N VAL A 124 6.18 -6.26 -3.89
CA VAL A 124 5.81 -5.76 -5.22
C VAL A 124 5.73 -4.24 -5.15
N ASN A 125 6.63 -3.57 -5.86
CA ASN A 125 6.77 -2.11 -5.86
C ASN A 125 6.91 -1.60 -7.31
N ILE A 126 6.06 -0.66 -7.71
CA ILE A 126 6.04 0.03 -9.01
C ILE A 126 5.66 1.47 -8.75
#